data_AF-A0A381SKW5-F1
#
_entry.id   AF-A0A381SKW5-F1
#
_cell.length_a   1.000
_cell.length_b   1.000
_cell.length_c   1.000
_cell.angle_alpha   90.00
_cell.angle_beta   90.00
_cell.angle_gamma   90.00
#
_symmetry.space_group_name_H-M   'P 1'
#
loop_
_entity.id
_entity.type
_entity.pdbx_description
1 polymer ?
#
loop_
_entity_poly.entity_id
_entity_poly.type
_entity_poly.pdbx_seq_one_letter_code
_entity_poly.pdbx_strand_id
1 'polypeptide(L)'
;MVCRGCKRFSHEIVGWNDYDPDQQERVRSRLVKLHHESVRACVGVYDQIRWQLTIESMIDAEPTEFAPLVLAVLKNVVRKPTEAGLEPLGLPRDVSSGDVLRSIDREFYIRSTAYYERSFKTLAL
;
A
#
# COMPACT_ATOMS: atom_id res chain seq x y z
N MET A 1 3.21 -19.49 -4.02
CA MET A 1 3.89 -18.91 -2.84
C MET A 1 4.16 -17.43 -3.15
N VAL A 2 3.98 -16.53 -2.17
CA VAL A 2 4.09 -15.07 -2.33
C VAL A 2 5.28 -14.56 -1.50
N CYS A 3 6.13 -13.71 -2.07
CA CYS A 3 7.27 -13.13 -1.38
C CYS A 3 6.85 -12.09 -0.34
N ARG A 4 7.40 -12.16 0.88
CA ARG A 4 7.09 -11.19 1.94
C ARG A 4 7.65 -9.80 1.66
N GLY A 5 8.77 -9.68 0.93
CA GLY A 5 9.39 -8.40 0.60
C GLY A 5 8.65 -7.66 -0.52
N CYS A 6 8.75 -8.17 -1.74
CA CYS A 6 8.21 -7.49 -2.94
C CYS A 6 6.74 -7.81 -3.25
N LYS A 7 6.11 -8.70 -2.48
CA LYS A 7 4.72 -9.19 -2.67
C LYS A 7 4.41 -9.82 -4.04
N ARG A 8 5.42 -10.06 -4.88
CA ARG A 8 5.32 -10.84 -6.12
C ARG A 8 5.14 -12.32 -5.84
N PHE A 9 4.60 -13.04 -6.82
CA PHE A 9 4.51 -14.50 -6.77
C PHE A 9 5.85 -15.10 -7.11
N SER A 10 6.17 -16.27 -6.53
CA SER A 10 7.48 -16.91 -6.71
C SER A 10 7.86 -17.10 -8.20
N HIS A 11 6.91 -17.50 -9.05
CA HIS A 11 7.17 -17.69 -10.48
C HIS A 11 7.45 -16.38 -11.22
N GLU A 12 6.91 -15.25 -10.76
CA GLU A 12 7.17 -13.93 -11.35
C GLU A 12 8.54 -13.39 -10.95
N ILE A 13 9.07 -13.81 -9.81
CA ILE A 13 10.41 -13.44 -9.35
C ILE A 13 11.44 -14.24 -10.14
N VAL A 14 11.23 -15.56 -10.24
CA VAL A 14 12.16 -16.46 -10.93
C VAL A 14 12.15 -16.21 -12.44
N GLY A 15 10.97 -16.07 -13.05
CA GLY A 15 10.83 -15.90 -14.50
C GLY A 15 10.91 -14.45 -14.99
N TRP A 16 11.28 -13.49 -14.15
CA TRP A 16 11.16 -12.06 -14.47
C TRP A 16 11.89 -11.66 -15.77
N ASN A 17 13.07 -12.22 -16.02
CA ASN A 17 13.88 -11.88 -17.20
C ASN A 17 13.26 -12.36 -18.51
N ASP A 18 12.40 -13.37 -18.45
CA ASP A 18 11.71 -13.93 -19.61
C ASP A 18 10.36 -13.25 -19.87
N TYR A 19 9.95 -12.32 -19.00
CA TYR A 19 8.67 -11.63 -19.15
C TYR A 19 8.74 -10.54 -20.21
N ASP A 20 7.81 -10.58 -21.15
CA ASP A 20 7.60 -9.48 -22.10
C ASP A 20 7.10 -8.21 -21.37
N PRO A 21 7.17 -7.02 -22.01
CA PRO A 21 6.76 -5.77 -21.39
C PRO A 21 5.32 -5.77 -20.85
N ASP A 22 4.39 -6.44 -21.53
CA ASP A 22 2.98 -6.51 -21.12
C ASP A 22 2.80 -7.41 -19.90
N GLN A 23 3.54 -8.52 -19.83
CA GLN A 23 3.59 -9.39 -18.65
C GLN A 23 4.14 -8.63 -17.44
N GLN A 24 5.24 -7.91 -17.61
CA GLN A 24 5.81 -7.11 -16.54
C GLN A 24 4.82 -6.02 -16.08
N GLU A 25 4.14 -5.37 -17.02
CA GLU A 25 3.17 -4.33 -16.70
C GLU A 25 1.95 -4.87 -15.97
N ARG A 26 1.43 -6.05 -16.35
CA ARG A 26 0.37 -6.73 -15.59
C ARG A 26 0.78 -6.99 -14.13
N VAL A 27 2.03 -7.40 -13.89
CA VAL A 27 2.56 -7.59 -12.54
C VAL A 27 2.64 -6.25 -11.79
N ARG A 28 3.19 -5.20 -12.42
CA ARG A 28 3.30 -3.86 -11.81
C ARG A 28 1.94 -3.29 -11.46
N SER A 29 1.03 -3.22 -12.42
CA SER A 29 -0.34 -2.71 -12.26
C SER A 29 -1.09 -3.46 -11.15
N ARG A 30 -0.95 -4.79 -11.06
CA ARG A 30 -1.53 -5.55 -9.94
C ARG A 30 -0.94 -5.14 -8.59
N LEU A 31 0.39 -5.06 -8.48
CA LEU A 31 1.04 -4.69 -7.22
C LEU A 31 0.63 -3.28 -6.78
N VAL A 32 0.59 -2.31 -7.70
CA VAL A 32 0.13 -0.94 -7.44
C VAL A 32 -1.31 -0.96 -6.93
N LYS A 33 -2.21 -1.65 -7.62
CA LYS A 33 -3.62 -1.78 -7.20
C LYS A 33 -3.74 -2.34 -5.79
N LEU A 34 -3.12 -3.49 -5.51
CA LEU A 34 -3.17 -4.14 -4.21
C LEU A 34 -2.55 -3.27 -3.10
N HIS A 35 -1.46 -2.56 -3.41
CA HIS A 35 -0.85 -1.63 -2.48
C HIS A 35 -1.80 -0.47 -2.16
N HIS A 36 -2.44 0.13 -3.16
CA HIS A 36 -3.38 1.25 -2.98
C HIS A 36 -4.62 0.81 -2.19
N GLU A 37 -5.13 -0.40 -2.42
CA GLU A 37 -6.19 -0.98 -1.60
C GLU A 37 -5.76 -1.22 -0.15
N SER A 38 -4.51 -1.64 0.06
CA SER A 38 -3.96 -1.86 1.41
C SER A 38 -3.87 -0.56 2.20
N VAL A 39 -3.43 0.52 1.55
CA VAL A 39 -3.42 1.85 2.19
C VAL A 39 -4.83 2.28 2.59
N ARG A 40 -5.82 2.13 1.70
CA ARG A 40 -7.22 2.48 1.99
C ARG A 40 -7.85 1.60 3.08
N ALA A 41 -7.40 0.37 3.24
CA ALA A 41 -7.86 -0.52 4.31
C ALA A 41 -7.28 -0.14 5.69
N CYS A 42 -6.10 0.51 5.72
CA CYS A 42 -5.40 0.84 6.96
C CYS A 42 -5.50 2.31 7.36
N VAL A 43 -5.91 3.22 6.47
CA VAL A 43 -5.90 4.66 6.73
C VAL A 43 -7.15 5.33 6.17
N GLY A 44 -7.81 6.11 7.02
CA GLY A 44 -8.87 7.05 6.64
C GLY A 44 -8.44 8.50 6.82
N VAL A 45 -9.31 9.43 6.43
CA VAL A 45 -9.18 10.87 6.71
C VAL A 45 -10.31 11.26 7.65
N TYR A 46 -9.99 11.78 8.84
CA TYR A 46 -11.01 12.25 9.79
C TYR A 46 -11.09 13.78 9.84
N ASP A 47 -10.03 14.48 9.44
CA ASP A 47 -9.97 15.94 9.38
C ASP A 47 -9.47 16.36 7.99
N GLN A 48 -10.44 16.65 7.10
CA GLN A 48 -10.17 16.97 5.69
C GLN A 48 -9.38 18.27 5.53
N ILE A 49 -9.61 19.26 6.41
CA ILE A 49 -8.94 20.56 6.34
C ILE A 49 -7.47 20.38 6.70
N ARG A 50 -7.20 19.69 7.81
CA ARG A 50 -5.83 19.38 8.23
C ARG A 50 -5.09 18.52 7.21
N TRP A 51 -5.78 17.54 6.63
CA TRP A 51 -5.23 16.74 5.54
C TRP A 51 -4.81 17.60 4.36
N GLN A 52 -5.70 18.49 3.90
CA GLN A 52 -5.44 19.40 2.79
C GLN A 52 -4.25 20.33 3.07
N LEU A 53 -4.20 20.95 4.25
CA LEU A 53 -3.08 21.80 4.66
C LEU A 53 -1.76 21.04 4.72
N THR A 54 -1.79 19.77 5.16
CA THR A 54 -0.59 18.93 5.23
C THR A 54 -0.04 18.66 3.84
N ILE A 55 -0.87 18.26 2.89
CA ILE A 55 -0.42 17.96 1.52
C ILE A 55 0.02 19.22 0.77
N GLU A 56 -0.61 20.37 1.00
CA GLU A 56 -0.22 21.66 0.40
C GLU A 56 1.14 22.15 0.92
N SER A 57 1.52 21.75 2.13
CA SER A 57 2.83 22.11 2.70
C SER A 57 4.01 21.32 2.11
N MET A 58 3.74 20.27 1.33
CA MET A 58 4.76 19.44 0.71
C MET A 58 5.26 20.08 -0.59
N ILE A 59 6.52 20.53 -0.60
CA ILE A 59 7.11 21.35 -1.69
C ILE A 59 7.20 20.63 -3.05
N ASP A 60 7.08 19.29 -3.08
CA ASP A 60 7.16 18.48 -4.30
C ASP A 60 6.07 17.39 -4.37
N ALA A 61 4.84 17.70 -3.94
CA ALA A 61 3.72 16.76 -4.01
C ALA A 61 3.25 16.51 -5.46
N GLU A 62 4.04 15.77 -6.23
CA GLU A 62 3.68 15.16 -7.50
C GLU A 62 2.56 14.08 -7.40
N PRO A 63 2.40 13.31 -6.30
CA PRO A 63 1.35 12.31 -6.28
C PRO A 63 -0.03 12.95 -6.05
N THR A 64 -0.92 12.85 -7.02
CA THR A 64 -2.33 13.26 -6.86
C THR A 64 -3.19 12.17 -6.21
N GLU A 65 -2.70 10.93 -6.19
CA GLU A 65 -3.44 9.80 -5.64
C GLU A 65 -3.31 9.68 -4.11
N PHE A 66 -4.42 9.33 -3.47
CA PHE A 66 -4.52 9.17 -2.02
C PHE A 66 -3.42 8.29 -1.41
N ALA A 67 -3.18 7.11 -1.97
CA ALA A 67 -2.27 6.14 -1.36
C ALA A 67 -0.79 6.62 -1.36
N PRO A 68 -0.23 7.07 -2.49
CA PRO A 68 1.09 7.71 -2.51
C PRO A 68 1.22 8.91 -1.57
N LEU A 69 0.21 9.79 -1.49
CA LEU A 69 0.22 10.95 -0.58
C LEU A 69 0.28 10.52 0.89
N VAL A 70 -0.59 9.58 1.29
CA VAL A 70 -0.59 9.04 2.65
C VAL A 70 0.77 8.44 3.00
N LEU A 71 1.36 7.65 2.10
CA LEU A 71 2.69 7.07 2.33
C LEU A 71 3.76 8.14 2.51
N ALA A 72 3.76 9.18 1.66
CA ALA A 72 4.73 10.26 1.76
C ALA A 72 4.61 11.00 3.09
N VAL A 73 3.37 11.30 3.51
CA VAL A 73 3.09 11.97 4.79
C VAL A 73 3.53 11.12 5.98
N LEU A 74 3.15 9.84 6.01
CA LEU A 74 3.51 8.93 7.11
C LEU A 74 5.02 8.65 7.19
N LYS A 75 5.74 8.66 6.05
CA LYS A 75 7.19 8.40 6.02
C LYS A 75 8.01 9.62 6.40
N ASN A 76 7.59 10.80 5.95
CA ASN A 76 8.50 11.95 5.90
C ASN A 76 7.98 13.19 6.63
N VAL A 77 6.67 13.29 6.93
CA VAL A 77 6.07 14.54 7.40
C VAL A 77 5.65 14.46 8.86
N VAL A 78 4.95 13.39 9.27
CA VAL A 78 4.35 13.29 10.61
C VAL A 78 4.82 12.06 11.37
N ARG A 79 4.94 12.18 12.70
CA ARG A 79 5.26 11.05 13.58
C ARG A 79 4.02 10.28 13.98
N LYS A 80 2.87 10.94 13.99
CA LYS A 80 1.55 10.32 14.23
C LYS A 80 0.60 10.67 13.08
N PRO A 81 -0.21 9.72 12.58
CA PRO A 81 -1.16 9.98 11.49
C PRO A 81 -2.11 11.15 11.78
N THR A 82 -2.53 11.30 13.03
CA THR A 82 -3.49 12.32 13.44
C THR A 82 -2.96 13.75 13.31
N GLU A 83 -1.64 13.95 13.32
CA GLU A 83 -1.03 15.26 13.11
C GLU A 83 -1.36 15.81 11.71
N ALA A 84 -1.56 14.90 10.74
CA ALA A 84 -1.94 15.19 9.37
C ALA A 84 -3.45 15.05 9.09
N GLY A 85 -4.29 14.83 10.10
CA GLY A 85 -5.73 14.60 9.89
C GLY A 85 -6.09 13.20 9.38
N LEU A 86 -5.12 12.28 9.41
CA LEU A 86 -5.31 10.88 9.07
C LEU A 86 -5.76 10.08 10.29
N GLU A 87 -6.59 9.07 10.05
CA GLU A 87 -7.04 8.12 11.05
C GLU A 87 -6.46 6.72 10.77
N PRO A 88 -5.73 6.11 11.72
CA PRO A 88 -5.29 4.74 11.58
C PRO A 88 -6.49 3.78 11.79
N LEU A 89 -6.80 2.97 10.78
CA LEU A 89 -7.91 2.01 10.83
C LEU A 89 -7.43 0.68 11.41
N GLY A 90 -8.17 0.13 12.38
CA GLY A 90 -7.82 -1.13 13.05
C GLY A 90 -6.63 -1.03 14.02
N LEU A 91 -6.18 0.19 14.35
CA LEU A 91 -5.14 0.47 15.34
C LEU A 91 -5.61 1.59 16.28
N PRO A 92 -5.00 1.75 17.47
CA PRO A 92 -5.25 2.90 18.33
C PRO A 92 -4.94 4.23 17.62
N ARG A 93 -5.70 5.28 17.98
CA ARG A 93 -5.58 6.61 17.36
C ARG A 93 -4.22 7.29 17.61
N ASP A 94 -3.57 7.00 18.73
CA ASP A 94 -2.30 7.61 19.15
C ASP A 94 -1.04 6.87 18.65
N VAL A 95 -1.23 5.87 17.79
CA VAL A 95 -0.17 5.03 17.21
C VAL A 95 0.82 5.83 16.35
N SER A 96 2.05 5.35 16.22
CA SER A 96 3.06 6.00 15.37
C SER A 96 2.80 5.77 13.89
N SER A 97 3.26 6.69 13.03
CA SER A 97 3.25 6.50 11.57
C SER A 97 3.99 5.22 11.15
N GLY A 98 5.05 4.85 11.89
CA GLY A 98 5.79 3.61 11.64
C GLY A 98 4.97 2.34 11.87
N ASP A 99 4.08 2.33 12.86
CA ASP A 99 3.14 1.21 13.07
C ASP A 99 2.11 1.10 11.96
N VAL A 100 1.59 2.25 11.48
CA VAL A 100 0.66 2.27 10.36
C VAL A 100 1.31 1.75 9.09
N LEU A 101 2.56 2.15 8.80
CA LEU A 101 3.32 1.64 7.67
C LEU A 101 3.53 0.12 7.74
N ARG A 102 3.78 -0.43 8.95
CA ARG A 102 3.85 -1.89 9.15
C ARG A 102 2.50 -2.57 8.93
N SER A 103 1.41 -1.93 9.34
CA SER A 103 0.04 -2.43 9.09
C SER A 103 -0.26 -2.49 7.60
N ILE A 104 0.08 -1.44 6.84
CA ILE A 104 -0.07 -1.38 5.38
C ILE A 104 0.76 -2.50 4.71
N ASP A 105 2.01 -2.71 5.12
CA ASP A 105 2.86 -3.77 4.55
C ASP A 105 2.27 -5.18 4.82
N ARG A 106 1.73 -5.38 6.03
CA ARG A 106 1.07 -6.63 6.41
C ARG A 106 -0.19 -6.86 5.58
N GLU A 107 -1.03 -5.85 5.45
CA GLU A 107 -2.26 -5.91 4.64
C GLU A 107 -1.95 -6.18 3.17
N PHE A 108 -0.90 -5.56 2.63
CA PHE A 108 -0.45 -5.80 1.25
C PHE A 108 0.00 -7.24 1.05
N TYR A 109 0.69 -7.83 2.03
CA TYR A 109 1.03 -9.25 1.98
C TYR A 109 -0.21 -10.17 2.02
N ILE A 110 -1.17 -9.87 2.89
CA ILE A 110 -2.43 -10.63 3.01
C ILE A 110 -3.18 -10.58 1.67
N ARG A 111 -3.37 -9.39 1.10
CA ARG A 111 -4.08 -9.21 -0.18
C ARG A 111 -3.37 -9.90 -1.35
N SER A 112 -2.04 -9.79 -1.43
CA SER A 112 -1.27 -10.50 -2.46
C SER A 112 -1.37 -12.02 -2.31
N THR A 113 -1.42 -12.52 -1.08
CA THR A 113 -1.63 -13.95 -0.80
C THR A 113 -3.03 -14.38 -1.23
N ALA A 114 -4.08 -13.68 -0.78
CA ALA A 114 -5.45 -13.98 -1.17
C ALA A 114 -5.67 -13.92 -2.69
N TYR A 115 -5.03 -12.96 -3.37
CA TYR A 115 -5.05 -12.88 -4.83
C TYR A 115 -4.41 -14.13 -5.46
N TYR A 116 -3.21 -14.52 -5.01
CA TYR A 116 -2.53 -15.72 -5.52
C TYR A 116 -3.39 -16.97 -5.35
N GLU A 117 -3.99 -17.15 -4.17
CA GLU A 117 -4.81 -18.31 -3.87
C GLU A 117 -6.04 -18.39 -4.77
N ARG A 118 -6.78 -17.29 -4.91
CA ARG A 118 -7.94 -17.22 -5.81
C ARG A 118 -7.58 -17.50 -7.27
N SER A 119 -6.45 -16.97 -7.73
CA SER A 119 -6.04 -17.06 -9.15
C SER A 119 -5.35 -18.36 -9.52
N PHE A 120 -4.70 -19.06 -8.59
CA PHE A 120 -3.84 -20.20 -8.91
C PHE A 120 -4.09 -21.45 -8.06
N LYS A 121 -4.81 -21.38 -6.93
CA LYS A 121 -5.13 -22.58 -6.13
C LYS A 121 -6.51 -23.19 -6.45
N THR A 122 -7.34 -22.54 -7.26
CA THR A 122 -8.71 -23.01 -7.58
C THR A 122 -8.77 -24.07 -8.70
N LEU A 123 -7.77 -24.95 -8.81
CA LEU A 123 -7.76 -26.13 -9.69
C LEU A 123 -7.41 -27.39 -8.87
N ALA A 124 -8.19 -27.63 -7.83
CA ALA A 124 -8.19 -28.90 -7.10
C ALA A 124 -9.65 -29.26 -6.77
N LEU A 125 -10.40 -29.61 -7.81
CA LEU A 125 -11.62 -30.42 -7.74
C LEU A 125 -11.52 -31.47 -8.84
#